data_AF-A0A7H8QT82-F1
#
_entry.id   AF-A0A7H8QT82-F1
#
_cell.length_a   1.000
_cell.length_b   1.000
_cell.length_c   1.000
_cell.angle_alpha   90.00
_cell.angle_beta   90.00
_cell.angle_gamma   90.00
#
_symmetry.space_group_name_H-M   'P 1'
#
loop_
_entity.id
_entity.type
_entity.pdbx_description
1 polymer ?
#
loop_
_entity_poly.entity_id
_entity_poly.type
_entity_poly.pdbx_seq_one_letter_code
_entity_poly.pdbx_strand_id
1 'polypeptide(L)'
;MPQDVKTLLTLLRTPRVNTLTELRRIERNLIPAKINPSLDNNSTIPNEIVEPLASAWLNYVYSNNLLSELRNLTRSCMFSSELLDEAKMLVTADPDSGQSWNFAWLVLNKIENEELIDKHARDLSTNPDMWGGRSPAADEAKMLEDKCKQEWTWAVRQMLRNWETA
;
A
#
# COMPACT_ATOMS: atom_id res chain seq x y z
N MET A 1 -16.86 16.59 -17.73
CA MET A 1 -17.21 15.48 -18.65
C MET A 1 -16.84 14.19 -17.95
N PRO A 2 -17.80 13.32 -17.57
CA PRO A 2 -17.45 11.99 -17.07
C PRO A 2 -16.65 11.27 -18.15
N GLN A 3 -15.46 10.76 -17.82
CA GLN A 3 -14.68 9.97 -18.77
C GLN A 3 -15.47 8.70 -19.11
N ASP A 4 -15.48 8.30 -20.39
CA ASP A 4 -16.15 7.08 -20.81
C ASP A 4 -15.54 5.88 -20.07
N VAL A 5 -16.40 5.05 -19.47
CA VAL A 5 -16.04 3.85 -18.71
C VAL A 5 -15.10 2.95 -19.52
N LYS A 6 -15.33 2.84 -20.84
CA LYS A 6 -14.47 2.06 -21.73
C LYS A 6 -13.05 2.62 -21.82
N THR A 7 -12.89 3.94 -21.82
CA THR A 7 -11.58 4.59 -21.80
C THR A 7 -10.85 4.32 -20.49
N LEU A 8 -11.54 4.40 -19.36
CA LEU A 8 -10.97 4.10 -18.03
C LEU A 8 -10.52 2.63 -17.91
N LEU A 9 -11.32 1.69 -18.41
CA LEU A 9 -10.94 0.27 -18.45
C LEU A 9 -9.74 0.01 -19.36
N THR A 10 -9.63 0.74 -20.47
CA THR A 10 -8.45 0.67 -21.35
C THR A 10 -7.20 1.23 -20.67
N LEU A 11 -7.35 2.30 -19.87
CA LEU A 11 -6.24 2.87 -19.10
C LEU A 11 -5.74 1.91 -18.02
N LEU A 12 -6.62 1.21 -17.30
CA LEU A 12 -6.23 0.19 -16.31
C LEU A 12 -5.40 -0.95 -16.91
N ARG A 13 -5.62 -1.26 -18.18
CA ARG A 13 -4.88 -2.29 -18.93
C ARG A 13 -3.56 -1.77 -19.50
N THR A 14 -3.29 -0.47 -19.39
CA THR A 14 -2.07 0.16 -19.92
C THR A 14 -1.07 0.40 -18.78
N PRO A 15 0.23 0.11 -18.96
CA PRO A 15 1.25 0.29 -17.91
C PRO A 15 1.52 1.75 -17.50
N ARG A 16 0.78 2.72 -18.06
CA ARG A 16 0.94 4.15 -17.78
C ARG A 16 0.36 4.55 -16.42
N VAL A 17 -0.50 3.73 -15.83
CA VAL A 17 -1.09 4.02 -14.52
C VAL A 17 -0.22 3.37 -13.44
N ASN A 18 0.73 4.15 -12.91
CA ASN A 18 1.75 3.66 -11.97
C ASN A 18 1.78 4.40 -10.64
N THR A 19 0.85 5.33 -10.39
CA THR A 19 0.75 6.04 -9.11
C THR A 19 -0.53 5.70 -8.38
N LEU A 20 -0.47 5.72 -7.04
CA LEU A 20 -1.62 5.49 -6.17
C LEU A 20 -2.75 6.48 -6.47
N THR A 21 -2.41 7.75 -6.65
CA THR A 21 -3.38 8.83 -6.88
C THR A 21 -4.16 8.66 -8.18
N GLU A 22 -3.50 8.24 -9.27
CA GLU A 22 -4.17 7.98 -10.55
C GLU A 22 -5.07 6.74 -10.48
N LEU A 23 -4.62 5.65 -9.83
CA LEU A 23 -5.45 4.47 -9.60
C LEU A 23 -6.68 4.80 -8.76
N ARG A 24 -6.52 5.58 -7.68
CA ARG A 24 -7.63 6.07 -6.86
C ARG A 24 -8.58 6.97 -7.64
N ARG A 25 -8.06 7.84 -8.51
CA ARG A 25 -8.89 8.69 -9.37
C ARG A 25 -9.73 7.86 -10.33
N ILE A 26 -9.14 6.83 -10.96
CA ILE A 26 -9.86 5.91 -11.85
C ILE A 26 -10.89 5.10 -11.06
N GLU A 27 -10.53 4.55 -9.91
CA GLU A 27 -11.42 3.82 -9.01
C GLU A 27 -12.65 4.66 -8.63
N ARG A 28 -12.47 5.92 -8.22
CA ARG A 28 -13.57 6.83 -7.87
C ARG A 28 -14.50 7.15 -9.05
N ASN A 29 -13.97 7.19 -10.27
CA ASN A 29 -14.77 7.44 -11.48
C ASN A 29 -15.53 6.19 -11.93
N LEU A 30 -14.94 5.00 -11.74
CA LEU A 30 -15.56 3.71 -12.07
C LEU A 30 -16.56 3.24 -11.00
N ILE A 31 -16.31 3.59 -9.74
CA ILE A 31 -17.13 3.25 -8.58
C ILE A 31 -17.57 4.58 -7.95
N PRO A 32 -18.66 5.20 -8.45
CA PRO A 32 -19.20 6.40 -7.83
C PRO A 32 -19.63 6.08 -6.40
N ALA A 33 -19.34 7.00 -5.45
CA ALA A 33 -19.66 6.92 -4.02
C ALA A 33 -21.15 6.69 -3.65
N LYS A 34 -22.04 6.47 -4.63
CA LYS A 34 -23.41 5.98 -4.38
C LYS A 34 -23.48 4.47 -4.14
N ILE A 35 -22.40 3.73 -4.41
CA ILE A 35 -22.24 2.36 -3.92
C ILE A 35 -21.43 2.48 -2.63
N ASN A 36 -22.14 2.78 -1.55
CA ASN A 36 -21.61 2.78 -0.19
C ASN A 36 -20.97 1.40 0.07
N PRO A 37 -19.80 1.30 0.72
CA PRO A 37 -19.28 0.01 1.19
C PRO A 37 -20.15 -0.64 2.28
N SER A 38 -21.30 -0.03 2.65
CA SER A 38 -22.19 -0.49 3.72
C SER A 38 -23.65 -0.74 3.34
N LEU A 39 -24.08 -0.63 2.08
CA LEU A 39 -25.51 -0.75 1.74
C LEU A 39 -25.77 -1.60 0.50
N ASP A 40 -26.77 -2.48 0.67
CA ASP A 40 -27.47 -3.37 -0.26
C ASP A 40 -26.67 -4.50 -0.93
N ASN A 41 -26.87 -5.67 -0.32
CA ASN A 41 -26.44 -7.04 -0.60
C ASN A 41 -26.79 -7.56 -2.02
N ASN A 42 -27.18 -6.68 -2.96
CA ASN A 42 -27.62 -7.03 -4.30
C ASN A 42 -27.20 -6.01 -5.39
N SER A 43 -26.45 -4.95 -5.07
CA SER A 43 -25.79 -4.12 -6.09
C SER A 43 -24.35 -4.60 -6.30
N THR A 44 -24.19 -5.77 -6.91
CA THR A 44 -22.88 -6.31 -7.27
C THR A 44 -22.26 -5.39 -8.32
N ILE A 45 -21.10 -4.79 -8.01
CA ILE A 45 -20.29 -4.09 -9.01
C ILE A 45 -20.01 -5.09 -10.14
N PRO A 46 -20.27 -4.75 -11.42
CA PRO A 46 -20.05 -5.68 -12.52
C PRO A 46 -18.63 -6.25 -12.48
N ASN A 47 -18.49 -7.57 -12.60
CA ASN A 47 -17.17 -8.23 -12.61
C ASN A 47 -16.25 -7.65 -13.69
N GLU A 48 -16.82 -7.16 -14.80
CA GLU A 48 -16.10 -6.46 -15.89
C GLU A 48 -15.33 -5.19 -15.43
N ILE A 49 -15.69 -4.61 -14.28
CA ILE A 49 -15.02 -3.46 -13.66
C ILE A 49 -14.09 -3.93 -12.54
N VAL A 50 -14.55 -4.87 -11.71
CA VAL A 50 -13.80 -5.37 -10.55
C VAL A 50 -12.51 -6.08 -10.99
N GLU A 51 -12.56 -6.94 -12.00
CA GLU A 51 -11.41 -7.73 -12.43
C GLU A 51 -10.25 -6.86 -12.98
N PRO A 52 -10.47 -5.89 -13.89
CA PRO A 52 -9.42 -4.99 -14.33
C PRO A 52 -8.87 -4.11 -13.22
N LEU A 53 -9.72 -3.68 -12.27
CA LEU A 53 -9.32 -2.85 -11.16
C LEU A 53 -8.46 -3.64 -10.14
N ALA A 54 -8.88 -4.85 -9.78
CA ALA A 54 -8.12 -5.76 -8.93
C ALA A 54 -6.75 -6.07 -9.55
N SER A 55 -6.72 -6.37 -10.85
CA SER A 55 -5.50 -6.63 -11.59
C SER A 55 -4.55 -5.42 -11.60
N ALA A 56 -5.09 -4.20 -11.77
CA ALA A 56 -4.29 -2.99 -11.75
C ALA A 56 -3.66 -2.72 -10.37
N TRP A 57 -4.43 -2.89 -9.28
CA TRP A 57 -3.92 -2.77 -7.92
C TRP A 57 -2.86 -3.82 -7.60
N LEU A 58 -3.08 -5.06 -8.03
CA LEU A 58 -2.12 -6.14 -7.87
C LEU A 58 -0.81 -5.82 -8.62
N ASN A 59 -0.91 -5.43 -9.90
CA ASN A 59 0.24 -5.04 -10.70
C ASN A 59 0.98 -3.84 -10.09
N TYR A 60 0.28 -2.85 -9.56
CA TYR A 60 0.87 -1.69 -8.90
C TYR A 60 1.75 -2.09 -7.69
N VAL A 61 1.29 -3.04 -6.89
CA VAL A 61 2.06 -3.53 -5.73
C VAL A 61 3.22 -4.43 -6.17
N TYR A 62 3.00 -5.40 -7.06
CA TYR A 62 4.04 -6.34 -7.49
C TYR A 62 5.10 -5.71 -8.42
N SER A 63 4.77 -4.66 -9.16
CA SER A 63 5.73 -3.92 -10.00
C SER A 63 6.57 -2.91 -9.21
N ASN A 64 6.57 -2.97 -7.88
CA ASN A 64 7.31 -2.07 -6.98
C ASN A 64 6.92 -0.58 -7.06
N ASN A 65 5.78 -0.23 -7.65
CA ASN A 65 5.33 1.16 -7.68
C ASN A 65 4.99 1.65 -6.27
N LEU A 66 4.27 0.85 -5.49
CA LEU A 66 3.98 1.15 -4.08
C LEU A 66 5.25 1.35 -3.26
N LEU A 67 6.23 0.45 -3.40
CA LEU A 67 7.51 0.55 -2.72
C LEU A 67 8.27 1.84 -3.10
N SER A 68 8.25 2.17 -4.40
CA SER A 68 8.92 3.37 -4.91
C SER A 68 8.27 4.64 -4.35
N GLU A 69 6.94 4.71 -4.31
CA GLU A 69 6.24 5.85 -3.74
C GLU A 69 6.45 5.97 -2.22
N LEU A 70 6.44 4.85 -1.48
CA LEU A 70 6.78 4.85 -0.05
C LEU A 70 8.22 5.34 0.19
N ARG A 71 9.19 4.90 -0.61
CA ARG A 71 10.59 5.36 -0.51
C ARG A 71 10.75 6.84 -0.85
N ASN A 72 9.93 7.38 -1.74
CA ASN A 72 9.93 8.82 -2.04
C ASN A 72 9.44 9.66 -0.84
N LEU A 73 8.56 9.09 0.00
CA LEU A 73 8.11 9.69 1.26
C LEU A 73 9.14 9.51 2.39
N THR A 74 9.86 8.39 2.43
CA THR A 74 10.80 8.06 3.50
C THR A 74 12.26 8.36 3.12
N ARG A 75 12.65 9.63 3.10
CA ARG A 75 13.97 10.05 2.62
C ARG A 75 15.09 9.87 3.64
N SER A 76 14.77 9.88 4.94
CA SER A 76 15.78 9.80 6.01
C SER A 76 16.09 8.35 6.36
N CYS A 77 15.07 7.50 6.42
CA CYS A 77 15.16 6.06 6.60
C CYS A 77 14.35 5.37 5.49
N MET A 78 15.05 4.84 4.49
CA MET A 78 14.44 4.20 3.33
C MET A 78 13.47 3.08 3.73
N PHE A 79 12.25 3.08 3.19
CA PHE A 79 11.25 2.06 3.50
C PHE A 79 11.74 0.65 3.14
N SER A 80 11.58 -0.27 4.10
CA SER A 80 12.00 -1.67 3.98
C SER A 80 11.19 -2.42 2.92
N SER A 81 11.87 -3.09 1.99
CA SER A 81 11.23 -4.00 1.04
C SER A 81 10.72 -5.26 1.72
N GLU A 82 11.46 -5.77 2.71
CA GLU A 82 11.11 -6.98 3.46
C GLU A 82 9.81 -6.79 4.25
N LEU A 83 9.63 -5.60 4.83
CA LEU A 83 8.39 -5.20 5.50
C LEU A 83 7.21 -5.29 4.51
N LEU A 84 7.38 -4.73 3.31
CA LEU A 84 6.33 -4.75 2.30
C LEU A 84 6.04 -6.17 1.80
N ASP A 85 7.06 -7.01 1.64
CA ASP A 85 6.89 -8.41 1.22
C ASP A 85 6.20 -9.25 2.29
N GLU A 86 6.53 -9.06 3.57
CA GLU A 86 5.81 -9.69 4.68
C GLU A 86 4.33 -9.28 4.72
N ALA A 87 4.04 -7.99 4.53
CA ALA A 87 2.66 -7.51 4.44
C ALA A 87 1.89 -8.15 3.28
N LYS A 88 2.50 -8.31 2.10
CA LYS A 88 1.88 -9.03 0.96
C LYS A 88 1.55 -10.47 1.34
N MET A 89 2.47 -11.16 2.00
CA MET A 89 2.26 -12.55 2.44
C MET A 89 1.09 -12.65 3.43
N LEU A 90 1.02 -11.75 4.41
CA LEU A 90 -0.08 -11.72 5.38
C LEU A 90 -1.44 -11.47 4.71
N VAL A 91 -1.52 -10.56 3.74
CA VAL A 91 -2.75 -10.37 2.95
C VAL A 91 -3.12 -11.65 2.21
N THR A 92 -2.17 -12.33 1.55
CA THR A 92 -2.48 -13.56 0.82
C THR A 92 -2.86 -14.75 1.71
N ALA A 93 -2.38 -14.77 2.96
CA ALA A 93 -2.71 -15.81 3.93
C ALA A 93 -4.04 -15.55 4.66
N ASP A 94 -4.50 -14.31 4.68
CA ASP A 94 -5.73 -13.91 5.34
C ASP A 94 -6.96 -14.26 4.47
N PRO A 95 -7.86 -15.14 4.96
CA PRO A 95 -9.03 -15.58 4.20
C PRO A 95 -10.03 -14.45 3.94
N ASP A 96 -10.02 -13.38 4.76
CA ASP A 96 -10.93 -12.24 4.61
C ASP A 96 -10.44 -11.23 3.56
N SER A 97 -9.19 -11.33 3.11
CA SER A 97 -8.61 -10.48 2.04
C SER A 97 -9.34 -10.58 0.71
N GLY A 98 -10.05 -11.69 0.45
CA GLY A 98 -10.88 -11.87 -0.75
C GLY A 98 -12.08 -10.92 -0.82
N GLN A 99 -12.41 -10.21 0.26
CA GLN A 99 -13.55 -9.31 0.32
C GLN A 99 -13.28 -7.93 -0.32
N SER A 100 -12.03 -7.60 -0.64
CA SER A 100 -11.66 -6.32 -1.28
C SER A 100 -10.82 -6.54 -2.53
N TRP A 101 -11.16 -5.85 -3.62
CA TRP A 101 -10.34 -5.83 -4.84
C TRP A 101 -9.08 -4.97 -4.69
N ASN A 102 -8.97 -4.15 -3.64
CA ASN A 102 -7.91 -3.18 -3.48
C ASN A 102 -6.73 -3.76 -2.70
N PHE A 103 -5.87 -4.49 -3.41
CA PHE A 103 -4.70 -5.16 -2.82
C PHE A 103 -3.73 -4.17 -2.15
N ALA A 104 -3.53 -2.98 -2.72
CA ALA A 104 -2.65 -1.97 -2.13
C ALA A 104 -3.16 -1.47 -0.77
N TRP A 105 -4.47 -1.21 -0.67
CA TRP A 105 -5.10 -0.82 0.59
C TRP A 105 -4.99 -1.93 1.63
N LEU A 106 -5.25 -3.19 1.26
CA LEU A 106 -5.10 -4.33 2.17
C LEU A 106 -3.67 -4.45 2.72
N VAL A 107 -2.67 -4.31 1.86
CA VAL A 107 -1.24 -4.34 2.24
C VAL A 107 -0.92 -3.21 3.22
N LEU A 108 -1.34 -1.97 2.92
CA LEU A 108 -1.11 -0.83 3.81
C LEU A 108 -1.80 -0.99 5.17
N ASN A 109 -3.01 -1.55 5.20
CA ASN A 109 -3.71 -1.84 6.47
C ASN A 109 -3.03 -2.94 7.28
N LYS A 110 -2.52 -4.00 6.64
CA LYS A 110 -1.74 -5.02 7.35
C LYS A 110 -0.47 -4.42 7.94
N ILE A 111 0.20 -3.52 7.23
CA ILE A 111 1.36 -2.79 7.76
C ILE A 111 1.00 -1.97 9.00
N GLU A 112 -0.13 -1.26 8.99
CA GLU A 112 -0.53 -0.42 10.12
C GLU A 112 -1.03 -1.23 11.33
N ASN A 113 -1.72 -2.37 11.10
CA ASN A 113 -2.40 -3.10 12.17
C ASN A 113 -1.61 -4.27 12.79
N GLU A 114 -0.61 -4.82 12.10
CA GLU A 114 0.12 -6.04 12.53
C GLU A 114 1.53 -5.75 13.09
N GLU A 115 1.77 -4.53 13.60
CA GLU A 115 3.05 -4.10 14.20
C GLU A 115 4.29 -4.34 13.32
N LEU A 116 4.12 -4.47 11.98
CA LEU A 116 5.21 -4.80 11.06
C LEU A 116 6.30 -3.72 11.05
N ILE A 117 5.90 -2.45 11.18
CA ILE A 117 6.85 -1.33 11.28
C ILE A 117 7.75 -1.50 12.48
N ASP A 118 7.21 -1.93 13.62
CA ASP A 118 7.99 -2.07 14.84
C ASP A 118 9.04 -3.17 14.74
N LYS A 119 8.64 -4.32 14.21
CA LYS A 119 9.52 -5.46 13.94
C LYS A 119 10.67 -5.06 13.00
N HIS A 120 10.32 -4.54 11.81
CA HIS A 120 11.31 -4.27 10.76
C HIS A 120 12.22 -3.10 11.08
N ALA A 121 11.75 -2.09 11.84
CA ALA A 121 12.60 -0.98 12.26
C ALA A 121 13.65 -1.45 13.28
N ARG A 122 13.28 -2.35 14.18
CA ARG A 122 14.22 -2.97 15.13
C ARG A 122 15.26 -3.81 14.41
N ASP A 123 14.83 -4.67 13.49
CA ASP A 123 15.73 -5.53 12.69
C ASP A 123 16.72 -4.67 11.89
N LEU A 124 16.26 -3.60 11.24
CA LEU A 124 17.13 -2.65 10.55
C LEU A 124 18.13 -1.97 11.50
N SER A 125 17.65 -1.50 12.66
CA SER A 125 18.49 -0.74 13.60
C SER A 125 19.60 -1.57 14.24
N THR A 126 19.40 -2.88 14.36
CA THR A 126 20.35 -3.82 14.96
C THR A 126 21.21 -4.51 13.93
N ASN A 127 20.92 -4.36 12.64
CA ASN A 127 21.69 -4.95 11.55
C ASN A 127 23.10 -4.32 11.48
N PRO A 128 24.19 -5.10 11.68
CA PRO A 128 25.55 -4.61 11.61
C PRO A 128 25.93 -3.91 10.29
N ASP A 129 25.30 -4.28 9.17
CA ASP A 129 25.58 -3.67 7.86
C ASP A 129 25.24 -2.17 7.84
N MET A 130 24.21 -1.76 8.58
CA MET A 130 23.84 -0.34 8.74
C MET A 130 24.90 0.47 9.49
N TRP A 131 25.79 -0.21 10.20
CA TRP A 131 26.83 0.37 11.02
C TRP A 131 28.24 0.08 10.47
N GLY A 132 28.35 -0.35 9.22
CA GLY A 132 29.64 -0.67 8.59
C GLY A 132 30.29 -1.93 9.17
N GLY A 133 29.48 -2.91 9.58
CA GLY A 133 29.91 -4.20 10.12
C GLY A 133 30.17 -4.20 11.63
N ARG A 134 29.96 -3.08 12.33
CA ARG A 134 30.07 -3.02 13.80
C ARG A 134 28.73 -3.27 14.48
N SER A 135 28.77 -3.68 15.75
CA SER A 135 27.56 -3.70 16.58
C SER A 135 27.30 -2.28 17.11
N PRO A 136 26.08 -1.73 16.94
CA PRO A 136 25.75 -0.41 17.46
C PRO A 136 25.67 -0.39 18.98
N ALA A 137 25.90 0.77 19.58
CA ALA A 137 25.50 0.97 20.98
C ALA A 137 23.97 0.91 21.09
N ALA A 138 23.45 0.47 22.25
CA ALA A 138 22.01 0.33 22.45
C ALA A 138 21.24 1.64 22.18
N ASP A 139 21.80 2.78 22.59
CA ASP A 139 21.19 4.09 22.39
C ASP A 139 21.20 4.51 20.91
N GLU A 140 22.29 4.22 20.17
CA GLU A 140 22.41 4.51 18.74
C GLU A 140 21.40 3.69 17.93
N ALA A 141 21.28 2.39 18.23
CA ALA A 141 20.30 1.51 17.62
C ALA A 141 18.87 1.99 17.89
N LYS A 142 18.56 2.33 19.14
CA LYS A 142 17.24 2.83 19.52
C LYS A 142 16.88 4.13 18.80
N MET A 143 17.83 5.06 18.66
CA MET A 143 17.59 6.30 17.91
C MET A 143 17.26 6.05 16.44
N LEU A 144 17.95 5.11 15.79
CA LEU A 144 17.67 4.72 14.41
C LEU A 144 16.30 4.02 14.30
N GLU A 145 16.02 3.08 15.20
CA GLU A 145 14.72 2.39 15.31
C GLU A 145 13.59 3.41 15.39
N ASP A 146 13.63 4.31 16.37
CA ASP A 146 12.58 5.31 16.60
C ASP A 146 12.41 6.26 15.41
N LYS A 147 13.51 6.64 14.74
CA LYS A 147 13.47 7.49 13.55
C LYS A 147 12.79 6.78 12.38
N CYS A 148 13.14 5.52 12.12
CA CYS A 148 12.55 4.72 11.06
C CYS A 148 11.07 4.46 11.33
N LYS A 149 10.69 4.09 12.55
CA LYS A 149 9.29 3.91 12.95
C LYS A 149 8.46 5.15 12.67
N GLN A 150 8.94 6.31 13.08
CA GLN A 150 8.24 7.58 12.89
C GLN A 150 8.00 7.85 11.40
N GLU A 151 9.04 7.74 10.57
CA GLU A 151 8.98 8.07 9.16
C GLU A 151 8.15 7.07 8.36
N TRP A 152 8.30 5.77 8.63
CA TRP A 152 7.54 4.70 7.97
C TRP A 152 6.06 4.76 8.35
N THR A 153 5.74 4.98 9.63
CA THR A 153 4.35 5.14 10.10
C THR A 153 3.71 6.35 9.44
N TRP A 154 4.43 7.48 9.38
CA TRP A 154 3.94 8.66 8.69
C TRP A 154 3.68 8.39 7.20
N ALA A 155 4.61 7.74 6.50
CA ALA A 155 4.48 7.45 5.07
C ALA A 155 3.27 6.52 4.78
N VAL A 156 3.10 5.45 5.55
CA VAL A 156 1.96 4.52 5.41
C VAL A 156 0.64 5.26 5.63
N ARG A 157 0.54 6.08 6.70
CA ARG A 157 -0.64 6.90 6.97
C ARG A 157 -0.90 7.93 5.89
N GLN A 158 0.13 8.56 5.33
CA GLN A 158 -0.05 9.47 4.19
C GLN A 158 -0.63 8.76 2.97
N MET A 159 -0.22 7.52 2.70
CA MET A 159 -0.82 6.72 1.62
C MET A 159 -2.28 6.38 1.95
N LEU A 160 -2.57 5.88 3.15
CA LEU A 160 -3.93 5.48 3.57
C LEU A 160 -4.95 6.62 3.54
N ARG A 161 -4.52 7.87 3.74
CA ARG A 161 -5.38 9.07 3.61
C ARG A 161 -6.07 9.20 2.26
N ASN A 162 -5.55 8.60 1.19
CA ASN A 162 -6.19 8.59 -0.13
C ASN A 162 -7.52 7.82 -0.17
N TRP A 163 -7.84 7.08 0.90
CA TRP A 163 -9.11 6.42 1.10
C TRP A 163 -9.99 7.09 2.17
N GLU A 164 -9.45 7.99 2.99
CA GLU A 164 -10.21 8.72 4.04
C GLU A 164 -11.03 9.90 3.49
N THR A 165 -10.57 10.56 2.42
CA THR A 165 -11.25 11.75 1.85
C THR A 165 -12.47 11.42 0.96
N ALA A 166 -13.21 10.36 1.32
CA ALA A 166 -14.42 9.92 0.65
C ALA A 166 -15.65 10.70 1.11
#